data_AF-A0AAE4I4C5-F1
#
_entry.id   AF-A0AAE4I4C5-F1
#
_cell.length_a   1.000
_cell.length_b   1.000
_cell.length_c   1.000
_cell.angle_alpha   90.00
_cell.angle_beta   90.00
_cell.angle_gamma   90.00
#
_symmetry.space_group_name_H-M   'P 1'
#
loop_
_entity.id
_entity.type
_entity.pdbx_description
1 polymer ?
#
loop_
_entity_poly.entity_id
_entity_poly.type
_entity_poly.pdbx_seq_one_letter_code
_entity_poly.pdbx_strand_id
1 'polypeptide(L)'
;ILEDRRLVKLTQYFMRFPRKARLKVNYLVMDMNASYNQLLKTVFPNAEIVTDRFHIVQHINRSFNQLRIQVMNRFRTSTSENQRKYRRLKRYWKLLLKDSDKLEPFKRQYHRLFKKELSQTEIIDELLSDNEELRTAYNFVQLLRYHFSKRDNEGFQETLKAMNPCLPQSFKKKFKIFKKYHAGIAN
;
A
#
# COMPACT_ATOMS: atom_id res chain seq x y z
N ILE A 1 -18.08 7.65 19.37
CA ILE A 1 -17.43 8.09 18.11
C ILE A 1 -17.17 9.58 18.24
N LEU A 2 -15.96 10.07 17.95
CA LEU A 2 -15.67 11.51 18.00
C LEU A 2 -16.18 12.20 16.73
N GLU A 3 -16.91 13.29 16.89
CA GLU A 3 -17.53 14.05 15.79
C GLU A 3 -16.51 14.80 14.92
N ASP A 4 -15.35 15.16 15.49
CA ASP A 4 -14.34 15.97 14.82
C ASP A 4 -12.93 15.40 15.04
N ARG A 5 -12.21 15.18 13.94
CA ARG A 5 -10.85 14.61 13.92
C ARG A 5 -9.76 15.68 13.91
N ARG A 6 -10.09 16.96 13.97
CA ARG A 6 -9.10 18.04 14.06
C ARG A 6 -8.26 17.87 15.33
N LEU A 7 -6.95 18.08 15.19
CA LEU A 7 -5.95 17.94 16.26
C LEU A 7 -6.38 18.60 17.58
N VAL A 8 -6.86 19.85 17.48
CA VAL A 8 -7.28 20.66 18.63
C VAL A 8 -8.43 20.00 19.40
N LYS A 9 -9.42 19.43 18.69
CA LYS A 9 -10.58 18.79 19.30
C LYS A 9 -10.22 17.46 19.95
N LEU A 10 -9.34 16.68 19.31
CA LEU A 10 -8.80 15.44 19.88
C LEU A 10 -8.05 15.73 21.19
N THR A 11 -7.19 16.73 21.20
CA THR A 11 -6.44 17.10 22.41
C THR A 11 -7.34 17.60 23.53
N GLN A 12 -8.29 18.48 23.21
CA GLN A 12 -9.28 18.94 24.19
C GLN A 12 -10.09 17.78 24.77
N TYR A 13 -10.48 16.81 23.95
CA TYR A 13 -11.20 15.63 24.41
C TYR A 13 -10.36 14.80 25.36
N PHE A 14 -9.12 14.44 24.98
CA PHE A 14 -8.29 13.58 25.81
C PHE A 14 -7.75 14.26 27.07
N MET A 15 -7.59 15.59 27.06
CA MET A 15 -7.18 16.35 28.25
C MET A 15 -8.22 16.36 29.37
N ARG A 16 -9.48 15.95 29.10
CA ARG A 16 -10.51 15.74 30.14
C ARG A 16 -10.19 14.55 31.05
N PHE A 17 -9.37 13.60 30.59
CA PHE A 17 -8.98 12.45 31.40
C PHE A 17 -7.87 12.83 32.40
N PRO A 18 -7.92 12.31 33.65
CA PRO A 18 -6.90 12.57 34.64
C PRO A 18 -5.50 12.22 34.14
N ARG A 19 -4.50 13.04 34.51
CA ARG A 19 -3.10 12.82 34.10
C ARG A 19 -2.61 11.41 34.44
N LYS A 20 -2.99 10.87 35.60
CA LYS A 20 -2.64 9.50 36.02
C LYS A 20 -3.14 8.43 35.04
N ALA A 21 -4.30 8.63 34.41
CA ALA A 21 -4.81 7.72 33.39
C ALA A 21 -4.03 7.85 32.07
N ARG A 22 -3.74 9.10 31.66
CA ARG A 22 -2.97 9.37 30.43
C ARG A 22 -1.54 8.85 30.48
N LEU A 23 -0.91 8.85 31.67
CA LEU A 23 0.43 8.29 31.88
C LEU A 23 0.49 6.76 31.80
N LYS A 24 -0.65 6.07 31.92
CA LYS A 24 -0.74 4.60 31.80
C LYS A 24 -0.92 4.12 30.36
N VAL A 25 -1.05 5.04 29.40
CA VAL A 25 -1.16 4.68 27.99
C VAL A 25 0.23 4.32 27.48
N ASN A 26 0.41 3.05 27.09
CA ASN A 26 1.68 2.52 26.62
C ASN A 26 1.82 2.62 25.09
N TYR A 27 0.72 2.45 24.35
CA TYR A 27 0.74 2.42 22.89
C TYR A 27 -0.38 3.26 22.31
N LEU A 28 -0.08 3.95 21.21
CA LEU A 28 -1.02 4.74 20.44
C LEU A 28 -0.92 4.37 18.96
N VAL A 29 -1.92 3.65 18.47
CA VAL A 29 -2.00 3.25 17.06
C VAL A 29 -2.60 4.39 16.26
N MET A 30 -1.91 4.88 15.23
CA MET A 30 -2.38 5.99 14.41
C MET A 30 -2.06 5.86 12.92
N ASP A 31 -2.81 6.63 12.12
CA ASP A 31 -2.55 6.82 10.70
C ASP A 31 -1.22 7.59 10.47
N MET A 32 -0.66 7.50 9.27
CA MET A 32 0.60 8.12 8.85
C MET A 32 0.51 9.64 8.67
N ASN A 33 0.02 10.36 9.68
CA ASN A 33 -0.04 11.82 9.67
C ASN A 33 0.83 12.43 10.79
N ALA A 34 1.92 13.07 10.35
CA ALA A 34 2.98 13.60 11.19
C ALA A 34 2.52 14.74 12.09
N SER A 35 1.41 15.42 11.77
CA SER A 35 0.88 16.50 12.62
C SER A 35 0.38 15.98 13.97
N TYR A 36 -0.04 14.71 14.05
CA TYR A 36 -0.51 14.11 15.31
C TYR A 36 0.61 13.84 16.30
N ASN A 37 1.82 13.53 15.82
CA ASN A 37 2.92 13.05 16.66
C ASN A 37 3.32 14.04 17.76
N GLN A 38 3.46 15.33 17.42
CA GLN A 38 3.89 16.34 18.38
C GLN A 38 2.82 16.61 19.42
N LEU A 39 1.56 16.73 19.01
CA LEU A 39 0.48 17.08 19.92
C LEU A 39 0.13 15.91 20.84
N LEU A 40 0.14 14.68 20.35
CA LEU A 40 -0.22 13.50 21.16
C LEU A 40 0.85 13.15 22.20
N LYS A 41 2.12 13.51 21.99
CA LYS A 41 3.14 13.42 23.06
C LYS A 41 2.86 14.35 24.23
N THR A 42 2.16 15.47 24.03
CA THR A 42 1.74 16.35 25.15
C THR A 42 0.60 15.73 25.96
N VAL A 43 -0.26 14.96 25.30
CA VAL A 43 -1.41 14.29 25.91
C VAL A 43 -1.00 12.97 26.58
N PHE A 44 -0.23 12.14 25.88
CA PHE A 44 0.21 10.79 26.27
C PHE A 44 1.75 10.71 26.22
N PRO A 45 2.45 11.26 27.21
CA PRO A 45 3.91 11.40 27.16
C PRO A 45 4.66 10.06 27.23
N ASN A 46 4.06 9.02 27.83
CA ASN A 46 4.64 7.69 27.96
C ASN A 46 4.26 6.75 26.80
N ALA A 47 3.36 7.17 25.91
CA ALA A 47 2.85 6.31 24.87
C ALA A 47 3.82 6.25 23.69
N GLU A 48 4.11 5.04 23.24
CA GLU A 48 4.80 4.78 21.99
C GLU A 48 3.82 4.83 20.82
N ILE A 49 4.22 5.53 19.76
CA ILE A 49 3.39 5.70 18.56
C ILE A 49 3.67 4.54 17.61
N VAL A 50 2.61 3.77 17.32
CA VAL A 50 2.64 2.63 16.39
C VAL A 50 1.85 3.00 15.14
N THR A 51 2.41 2.72 13.96
CA THR A 51 1.69 2.98 12.71
C THR A 51 0.66 1.90 12.47
N ASP A 52 -0.56 2.30 12.10
CA ASP A 52 -1.60 1.35 11.73
C ASP A 52 -1.21 0.53 10.48
N ARG A 53 -1.12 -0.78 10.66
CA ARG A 53 -0.77 -1.74 9.62
C ARG A 53 -1.76 -1.73 8.45
N PHE A 54 -3.05 -1.49 8.73
CA PHE A 54 -4.06 -1.38 7.68
C PHE A 54 -3.79 -0.18 6.78
N HIS A 55 -3.41 0.97 7.35
CA HIS A 55 -3.12 2.17 6.58
C HIS A 55 -1.88 2.01 5.69
N ILE A 56 -0.85 1.27 6.14
CA ILE A 56 0.32 0.93 5.31
C ILE A 56 -0.10 0.10 4.10
N VAL A 57 -0.79 -1.03 4.32
CA VAL A 57 -1.24 -1.93 3.25
C VAL A 57 -2.21 -1.21 2.31
N GLN A 58 -3.11 -0.38 2.84
CA GLN A 58 -4.04 0.43 2.06
C GLN A 58 -3.30 1.45 1.19
N HIS A 59 -2.27 2.10 1.72
CA HIS A 59 -1.47 3.09 0.99
C HIS A 59 -0.68 2.44 -0.16
N ILE A 60 -0.07 1.28 0.10
CA ILE A 60 0.60 0.46 -0.92
C ILE A 60 -0.38 0.08 -2.05
N ASN A 61 -1.55 -0.46 -1.68
CA ASN A 61 -2.61 -0.85 -2.64
C ASN A 61 -3.09 0.33 -3.49
N ARG A 62 -3.40 1.47 -2.86
CA ARG A 62 -3.87 2.68 -3.55
C ARG A 62 -2.81 3.22 -4.51
N SER A 63 -1.55 3.27 -4.07
CA SER A 63 -0.44 3.77 -4.87
C SER A 63 -0.24 2.95 -6.15
N PHE A 64 -0.24 1.63 -6.03
CA PHE A 64 -0.11 0.72 -7.16
C PHE A 64 -1.36 0.71 -8.06
N ASN A 65 -2.56 0.69 -7.49
CA ASN A 65 -3.78 0.73 -8.29
C ASN A 65 -3.90 2.02 -9.11
N GLN A 66 -3.45 3.16 -8.58
CA GLN A 66 -3.39 4.42 -9.34
C GLN A 66 -2.43 4.33 -10.53
N LEU A 67 -1.25 3.74 -10.35
CA LEU A 67 -0.32 3.49 -11.46
C LEU A 67 -0.93 2.55 -12.51
N ARG A 68 -1.53 1.45 -12.06
CA ARG A 68 -2.25 0.50 -12.93
C ARG A 68 -3.35 1.19 -13.74
N ILE A 69 -4.13 2.10 -13.14
CA ILE A 69 -5.14 2.90 -13.86
C ILE A 69 -4.48 3.78 -14.93
N GLN A 70 -3.37 4.44 -14.60
CA GLN A 70 -2.63 5.28 -15.56
C GLN A 70 -2.16 4.44 -16.75
N VAL A 71 -1.49 3.31 -16.50
CA VAL A 71 -1.03 2.38 -17.55
C VAL A 71 -2.21 1.85 -18.36
N MET A 72 -3.28 1.39 -17.69
CA MET A 72 -4.50 0.92 -18.34
C MET A 72 -5.07 1.98 -19.30
N ASN A 73 -5.15 3.23 -18.87
CA ASN A 73 -5.69 4.31 -19.69
C ASN A 73 -4.81 4.68 -20.89
N ARG A 74 -3.49 4.39 -20.88
CA ARG A 74 -2.63 4.54 -22.07
C ARG A 74 -3.03 3.58 -23.19
N PHE A 75 -3.64 2.43 -22.85
CA PHE A 75 -4.20 1.48 -23.82
C PHE A 75 -5.62 1.81 -24.28
N ARG A 76 -6.17 2.98 -23.89
CA ARG A 76 -7.51 3.41 -24.32
C ARG A 76 -7.48 4.01 -25.73
N THR A 77 -7.03 3.23 -26.72
CA THR A 77 -6.95 3.61 -28.13
C THR A 77 -7.79 2.69 -29.03
N SER A 78 -7.96 3.07 -30.30
CA SER A 78 -8.83 2.35 -31.26
C SER A 78 -8.25 1.02 -31.76
N THR A 79 -6.98 0.71 -31.51
CA THR A 79 -6.35 -0.53 -31.97
C THR A 79 -6.89 -1.75 -31.19
N SER A 80 -7.23 -2.82 -31.91
CA SER A 80 -7.76 -4.07 -31.33
C SER A 80 -6.88 -4.64 -30.20
N GLU A 81 -5.56 -4.59 -30.37
CA GLU A 81 -4.60 -5.05 -29.37
C GLU A 81 -4.67 -4.24 -28.06
N ASN A 82 -4.63 -2.91 -28.16
CA ASN A 82 -4.70 -2.03 -26.98
C ASN A 82 -6.04 -2.17 -26.25
N GLN A 83 -7.14 -2.35 -26.97
CA GLN A 83 -8.44 -2.65 -26.34
C GLN A 83 -8.42 -3.99 -25.59
N ARG A 84 -7.72 -5.02 -26.10
CA ARG A 84 -7.53 -6.29 -25.39
C ARG A 84 -6.75 -6.07 -24.09
N LYS A 85 -5.62 -5.35 -24.13
CA LYS A 85 -4.80 -5.00 -22.95
C LYS A 85 -5.61 -4.22 -21.91
N TYR A 86 -6.35 -3.19 -22.36
CA TYR A 86 -7.25 -2.40 -21.52
C TYR A 86 -8.29 -3.27 -20.79
N ARG A 87 -9.02 -4.12 -21.53
CA ARG A 87 -10.06 -4.99 -20.97
C ARG A 87 -9.51 -5.98 -19.94
N ARG A 88 -8.32 -6.55 -20.21
CA ARG A 88 -7.65 -7.47 -19.30
C ARG A 88 -7.24 -6.78 -18.00
N LEU A 89 -6.53 -5.65 -18.09
CA LEU A 89 -6.14 -4.85 -16.92
C LEU A 89 -7.35 -4.35 -16.12
N LYS A 90 -8.47 -4.03 -16.79
CA LYS A 90 -9.72 -3.63 -16.13
C LYS A 90 -10.43 -4.80 -15.47
N ARG A 91 -10.46 -5.99 -16.08
CA ARG A 91 -11.17 -7.16 -15.53
C ARG A 91 -10.45 -7.77 -14.34
N TYR A 92 -9.12 -7.89 -14.42
CA TYR A 92 -8.30 -8.64 -13.47
C TYR A 92 -7.55 -7.77 -12.46
N TRP A 93 -7.93 -6.49 -12.33
CA TRP A 93 -7.26 -5.54 -11.43
C TRP A 93 -7.12 -6.05 -9.98
N LYS A 94 -8.11 -6.80 -9.47
CA LYS A 94 -8.08 -7.36 -8.11
C LYS A 94 -6.97 -8.39 -7.92
N LEU A 95 -6.63 -9.17 -8.96
CA LEU A 95 -5.53 -10.14 -8.87
C LEU A 95 -4.19 -9.43 -8.71
N LEU A 96 -3.98 -8.33 -9.43
CA LEU A 96 -2.77 -7.51 -9.30
C LEU A 96 -2.61 -6.86 -7.91
N LEU A 97 -3.70 -6.71 -7.14
CA LEU A 97 -3.66 -6.20 -5.77
C LEU A 97 -3.60 -7.29 -4.70
N LYS A 98 -3.84 -8.54 -5.10
CA LYS A 98 -3.84 -9.69 -4.20
C LYS A 98 -2.40 -9.95 -3.74
N ASP A 99 -2.28 -10.38 -2.50
CA ASP A 99 -1.01 -10.81 -1.93
C ASP A 99 -0.49 -12.03 -2.70
N SER A 100 0.79 -12.03 -3.07
CA SER A 100 1.40 -13.11 -3.85
C SER A 100 1.28 -14.46 -3.15
N ASP A 101 1.41 -14.47 -1.82
CA ASP A 101 1.34 -15.69 -1.00
C ASP A 101 -0.06 -16.32 -0.98
N LYS A 102 -1.08 -15.58 -1.42
CA LYS A 102 -2.48 -16.02 -1.45
C LYS A 102 -2.93 -16.43 -2.84
N LEU A 103 -2.08 -16.31 -3.86
CA LEU A 103 -2.41 -16.72 -5.22
C LEU A 103 -2.56 -18.25 -5.28
N GLU A 104 -3.45 -18.71 -6.15
CA GLU A 104 -3.66 -20.14 -6.40
C GLU A 104 -2.90 -20.53 -7.69
N PRO A 105 -1.64 -21.02 -7.61
CA PRO A 105 -0.81 -21.27 -8.80
C PRO A 105 -1.24 -22.52 -9.59
N PHE A 106 -1.82 -23.52 -8.93
CA PHE A 106 -2.19 -24.79 -9.56
C PHE A 106 -3.64 -24.84 -10.06
N LYS A 107 -4.48 -23.89 -9.62
CA LYS A 107 -5.89 -23.85 -9.96
C LYS A 107 -6.08 -23.12 -11.28
N ARG A 108 -6.23 -23.88 -12.35
CA ARG A 108 -6.49 -23.35 -13.69
C ARG A 108 -7.99 -23.26 -13.96
N GLN A 109 -8.38 -22.18 -14.61
CA GLN A 109 -9.76 -21.96 -15.04
C GLN A 109 -9.79 -21.33 -16.44
N TYR A 110 -10.82 -21.62 -17.22
CA TYR A 110 -10.98 -21.01 -18.52
C TYR A 110 -11.30 -19.51 -18.41
N HIS A 111 -10.50 -18.69 -19.10
CA HIS A 111 -10.66 -17.25 -19.10
C HIS A 111 -10.95 -16.68 -20.49
N ARG A 112 -12.19 -16.22 -20.70
CA ARG A 112 -12.68 -15.73 -22.00
C ARG A 112 -11.81 -14.64 -22.65
N LEU A 113 -11.21 -13.74 -21.86
CA LEU A 113 -10.33 -12.67 -22.37
C LEU A 113 -8.92 -13.17 -22.80
N PHE A 114 -8.57 -14.40 -22.42
CA PHE A 114 -7.33 -15.08 -22.80
C PHE A 114 -7.57 -16.21 -23.81
N LYS A 115 -8.79 -16.75 -23.89
CA LYS A 115 -9.17 -17.90 -24.73
C LYS A 115 -8.34 -19.17 -24.42
N LYS A 116 -7.92 -19.31 -23.16
CA LYS A 116 -7.18 -20.46 -22.63
C LYS A 116 -7.43 -20.61 -21.13
N GLU A 117 -7.08 -21.78 -20.61
CA GLU A 117 -7.04 -22.03 -19.18
C GLU A 117 -5.78 -21.43 -18.58
N LEU A 118 -5.92 -20.67 -17.50
CA LEU A 118 -4.81 -20.06 -16.79
C LEU A 118 -5.05 -20.12 -15.28
N SER A 119 -3.96 -20.19 -14.54
CA SER A 119 -3.91 -19.96 -13.10
C SER A 119 -3.86 -18.46 -12.79
N GLN A 120 -4.01 -18.09 -11.51
CA GLN A 120 -3.93 -16.69 -11.09
C GLN A 120 -2.55 -16.08 -11.36
N THR A 121 -1.47 -16.87 -11.19
CA THR A 121 -0.10 -16.43 -11.47
C THR A 121 0.12 -16.20 -12.96
N GLU A 122 -0.32 -17.13 -13.81
CA GLU A 122 -0.21 -16.99 -15.27
C GLU A 122 -0.99 -15.79 -15.80
N ILE A 123 -2.16 -15.49 -15.23
CA ILE A 123 -2.91 -14.27 -15.57
C ILE A 123 -2.10 -13.03 -15.22
N ILE A 124 -1.46 -13.00 -14.03
CA ILE A 124 -0.64 -11.86 -13.62
C ILE A 124 0.55 -11.71 -14.56
N ASP A 125 1.25 -12.79 -14.89
CA ASP A 125 2.40 -12.76 -15.80
C ASP A 125 2.03 -12.18 -17.18
N GLU A 126 0.89 -12.61 -17.73
CA GLU A 126 0.35 -12.09 -18.99
C GLU A 126 -0.09 -10.61 -18.90
N LEU A 127 -0.58 -10.14 -17.75
CA LEU A 127 -0.92 -8.72 -17.56
C LEU A 127 0.34 -7.85 -17.44
N LEU A 128 1.41 -8.40 -16.87
CA LEU A 128 2.67 -7.70 -16.63
C LEU A 128 3.63 -7.77 -17.82
N SER A 129 3.46 -8.72 -18.75
CA SER A 129 4.24 -8.78 -20.01
C SER A 129 3.92 -7.61 -20.95
N ASP A 130 2.75 -7.00 -20.82
CA ASP A 130 2.33 -5.89 -21.68
C ASP A 130 3.02 -4.56 -21.32
N ASN A 131 3.62 -4.44 -20.13
CA ASN A 131 4.18 -3.17 -19.65
C ASN A 131 5.24 -3.35 -18.53
N GLU A 132 6.51 -3.06 -18.85
CA GLU A 132 7.64 -3.16 -17.92
C GLU A 132 7.55 -2.24 -16.69
N GLU A 133 6.98 -1.04 -16.86
CA GLU A 133 6.75 -0.10 -15.75
C GLU A 133 5.79 -0.70 -14.71
N LEU A 134 4.70 -1.31 -15.17
CA LEU A 134 3.71 -1.98 -14.32
C LEU A 134 4.30 -3.22 -13.65
N ARG A 135 5.09 -4.02 -14.38
CA ARG A 135 5.80 -5.20 -13.86
C ARG A 135 6.77 -4.80 -12.74
N THR A 136 7.61 -3.81 -12.99
CA THR A 136 8.55 -3.29 -12.01
C THR A 136 7.85 -2.79 -10.75
N ALA A 137 6.74 -2.05 -10.92
CA ALA A 137 5.98 -1.54 -9.78
C ALA A 137 5.26 -2.65 -8.99
N TYR A 138 4.77 -3.68 -9.68
CA TYR A 138 4.14 -4.84 -9.06
C TYR A 138 5.15 -5.59 -8.18
N ASN A 139 6.31 -5.93 -8.72
CA ASN A 139 7.36 -6.63 -7.98
C ASN A 139 7.81 -5.86 -6.75
N PHE A 140 8.03 -4.55 -6.89
CA PHE A 140 8.36 -3.66 -5.77
C PHE A 140 7.28 -3.67 -4.68
N VAL A 141 6.00 -3.58 -5.06
CA VAL A 141 4.87 -3.57 -4.12
C VAL A 141 4.67 -4.91 -3.42
N GLN A 142 4.85 -6.03 -4.13
CA GLN A 142 4.76 -7.36 -3.51
C GLN A 142 5.92 -7.60 -2.54
N LEU A 143 7.14 -7.19 -2.91
CA LEU A 143 8.30 -7.29 -2.02
C LEU A 143 8.11 -6.47 -0.73
N LEU A 144 7.59 -5.24 -0.84
CA LEU A 144 7.23 -4.46 0.35
C LEU A 144 6.20 -5.16 1.23
N ARG A 145 5.17 -5.79 0.64
CA ARG A 145 4.17 -6.55 1.41
C ARG A 145 4.78 -7.75 2.10
N TYR A 146 5.66 -8.46 1.41
CA TYR A 146 6.36 -9.62 1.94
C TYR A 146 7.14 -9.24 3.21
N HIS A 147 8.04 -8.25 3.11
CA HIS A 147 8.81 -7.79 4.27
C HIS A 147 7.90 -7.28 5.39
N PHE A 148 6.85 -6.53 5.05
CA PHE A 148 5.89 -6.03 6.02
C PHE A 148 5.11 -7.15 6.74
N SER A 149 4.73 -8.21 6.02
CA SER A 149 4.06 -9.39 6.57
C SER A 149 4.98 -10.17 7.51
N LYS A 150 6.25 -10.31 7.14
CA LYS A 150 7.30 -10.98 7.93
C LYS A 150 7.85 -10.16 9.09
N ARG A 151 7.41 -8.90 9.25
CA ARG A 151 7.98 -7.93 10.21
C ARG A 151 9.48 -7.69 10.01
N ASP A 152 9.93 -7.85 8.77
CA ASP A 152 11.30 -7.57 8.36
C ASP A 152 11.43 -6.08 8.02
N ASN A 153 11.79 -5.30 9.04
CA ASN A 153 11.92 -3.85 8.91
C ASN A 153 13.11 -3.46 8.04
N GLU A 154 14.21 -4.19 8.13
CA GLU A 154 15.43 -3.90 7.36
C GLU A 154 15.17 -4.12 5.87
N GLY A 155 14.66 -5.29 5.49
CA GLY A 155 14.31 -5.59 4.10
C GLY A 155 13.23 -4.64 3.54
N PHE A 156 12.28 -4.20 4.37
CA PHE A 156 11.31 -3.18 3.96
C PHE A 156 11.99 -1.85 3.61
N GLN A 157 12.96 -1.39 4.42
CA GLN A 157 13.67 -0.14 4.18
C GLN A 157 14.65 -0.24 3.01
N GLU A 158 15.36 -1.36 2.88
CA GLU A 158 16.21 -1.64 1.73
C GLU A 158 15.41 -1.62 0.44
N THR A 159 14.24 -2.27 0.41
CA THR A 159 13.32 -2.23 -0.72
C THR A 159 12.91 -0.79 -1.07
N LEU A 160 12.59 0.05 -0.07
CA LEU A 160 12.28 1.46 -0.29
C LEU A 160 13.46 2.29 -0.83
N LYS A 161 14.70 1.92 -0.49
CA LYS A 161 15.93 2.57 -0.99
C LYS A 161 16.25 2.10 -2.41
N ALA A 162 16.11 0.81 -2.70
CA ALA A 162 16.37 0.17 -3.99
C ALA A 162 15.24 0.37 -5.02
N MET A 163 14.42 1.41 -4.86
CA MET A 163 13.31 1.69 -5.77
C MET A 163 13.82 1.99 -7.18
N ASN A 164 13.34 1.22 -8.17
CA ASN A 164 13.82 1.30 -9.54
C ASN A 164 13.68 2.74 -10.13
N PRO A 165 14.75 3.33 -10.68
CA PRO A 165 14.73 4.67 -11.26
C PRO A 165 13.68 4.87 -12.37
N CYS A 166 13.38 3.83 -13.15
CA CYS A 166 12.44 3.86 -14.27
C CYS A 166 10.99 4.05 -13.84
N LEU A 167 10.67 3.90 -12.54
CA LEU A 167 9.31 4.14 -12.05
C LEU A 167 8.94 5.63 -12.09
N PRO A 168 7.66 5.97 -12.41
CA PRO A 168 7.22 7.35 -12.51
C PRO A 168 7.42 8.12 -11.21
N GLN A 169 7.86 9.38 -11.32
CA GLN A 169 8.10 10.21 -10.13
C GLN A 169 6.84 10.39 -9.26
N SER A 170 5.65 10.41 -9.88
CA SER A 170 4.36 10.46 -9.19
C SER A 170 4.10 9.22 -8.33
N PHE A 171 4.59 8.05 -8.74
CA PHE A 171 4.55 6.81 -7.97
C PHE A 171 5.59 6.86 -6.86
N LYS A 172 6.86 7.15 -7.18
CA LYS A 172 7.97 7.20 -6.22
C LYS A 172 7.70 8.15 -5.04
N LYS A 173 7.13 9.34 -5.32
CA LYS A 173 6.76 10.33 -4.29
C LYS A 173 5.81 9.77 -3.23
N LYS A 174 4.90 8.85 -3.59
CA LYS A 174 3.93 8.28 -2.63
C LYS A 174 4.59 7.42 -1.56
N PHE A 175 5.73 6.81 -1.86
CA PHE A 175 6.44 5.93 -0.92
C PHE A 175 7.47 6.68 -0.07
N LYS A 176 7.76 7.96 -0.37
CA LYS A 176 8.61 8.80 0.50
C LYS A 176 8.03 8.96 1.90
N ILE A 177 6.71 8.85 2.04
CA ILE A 177 6.01 8.93 3.32
C ILE A 177 6.56 7.90 4.32
N PHE A 178 6.85 6.68 3.88
CA PHE A 178 7.34 5.61 4.75
C PHE A 178 8.74 5.88 5.31
N LYS A 179 9.58 6.63 4.59
CA LYS A 179 10.90 7.06 5.12
C LYS A 179 10.75 7.98 6.34
N LYS A 180 9.65 8.74 6.42
CA LYS A 180 9.37 9.66 7.54
C LYS A 180 8.82 8.94 8.78
N TYR A 181 8.19 7.78 8.63
CA TYR A 181 7.58 7.01 9.72
C TYR A 181 8.37 5.77 10.11
N HIS A 182 9.67 5.72 9.79
CA HIS A 182 10.56 4.59 10.09
C HIS A 182 10.42 4.10 11.55
N ALA A 183 10.38 5.01 12.52
CA ALA A 183 10.26 4.68 13.94
C ALA A 183 8.93 3.99 14.30
N GLY A 184 7.83 4.36 13.65
CA GLY A 184 6.50 3.80 13.94
C GLY A 184 6.16 2.56 13.11
N ILE A 185 6.95 2.23 12.09
CA ILE A 185 6.81 1.00 11.29
C ILE A 185 7.58 -0.15 11.93
N ALA A 186 8.63 0.17 12.69
CA ALA A 186 9.53 -0.82 13.29
C ALA A 186 8.93 -1.58 14.49
N ASN A 187 7.90 -1.03 15.12
CA ASN A 187 7.23 -1.54 16.32
C ASN A 187 6.01 -2.40 15.97
#